data_AF-A0A238Z9E4-F1
#
_entry.id   AF-A0A238Z9E4-F1
#
_cell.length_a   1.000
_cell.length_b   1.000
_cell.length_c   1.000
_cell.angle_alpha   90.00
_cell.angle_beta   90.00
_cell.angle_gamma   90.00
#
_symmetry.space_group_name_H-M   'P 1'
#
loop_
_entity.id
_entity.type
_entity.pdbx_description
1 polymer ?
#
loop_
_entity_poly.entity_id
_entity_poly.type
_entity_poly.pdbx_seq_one_letter_code
_entity_poly.pdbx_strand_id
1 'polypeptide(L)'
;MMRRRQKERVGGAAPGVWSPAKLLAVLAACAVAGLAMLAGLVLTVVADLTDDQPARPQGQPDSTRTSSAAVTRQDALAAAPMPTADPDDALPGPVSNQAAGVLEVPRAMSVGRADVPTGFPQTPEGALAQLAALDVTAMQTGSMDGVRRVIAEWAAPGGPNPESWSGVDGMASLLSAAGLSGAGSPQLAIAVRPVMGLIKGTVGAEFAVVCVNLEFTVTVEQTSRIAIADCQRMAWVGDRWVIGAGPEPAPAPSIWPGTDAAIGAGWRELRHV
;
A
#
# COMPACT_ATOMS: atom_id res chain seq x y z
N MET A 1 -66.04 -55.57 -2.14
CA MET A 1 -66.76 -54.28 -2.23
C MET A 1 -65.73 -53.16 -2.46
N MET A 2 -65.06 -53.04 -3.61
CA MET A 2 -65.48 -52.40 -4.88
C MET A 2 -66.07 -50.98 -4.77
N ARG A 3 -65.14 -50.00 -4.82
CA ARG A 3 -65.16 -48.75 -5.60
C ARG A 3 -66.54 -48.30 -6.13
N ARG A 4 -67.00 -47.12 -5.68
CA ARG A 4 -67.91 -46.29 -6.46
C ARG A 4 -67.29 -44.91 -6.71
N ARG A 5 -67.08 -44.65 -7.99
CA ARG A 5 -66.60 -43.41 -8.61
C ARG A 5 -67.59 -42.28 -8.34
N GLN A 6 -67.07 -41.07 -8.12
CA GLN A 6 -67.81 -39.84 -8.38
C GLN A 6 -67.03 -39.04 -9.43
N LYS A 7 -67.68 -38.81 -10.56
CA LYS A 7 -67.14 -38.22 -11.79
C LYS A 7 -67.61 -36.76 -11.85
N GLU A 8 -66.63 -35.87 -11.97
CA GLU A 8 -66.61 -34.58 -12.70
C GLU A 8 -67.80 -33.60 -12.56
N ARG A 9 -67.47 -32.39 -12.12
CA ARG A 9 -67.69 -31.19 -12.95
C ARG A 9 -66.42 -30.35 -13.01
N VAL A 10 -65.85 -30.30 -14.20
CA VAL A 10 -64.88 -29.30 -14.65
C VAL A 10 -65.60 -27.95 -14.73
N GLY A 11 -65.13 -26.98 -13.95
CA GLY A 11 -65.54 -25.59 -14.05
C GLY A 11 -64.28 -24.73 -14.06
N GLY A 12 -63.74 -24.48 -15.25
CA GLY A 12 -62.65 -23.52 -15.43
C GLY A 12 -63.13 -22.12 -15.10
N ALA A 13 -62.50 -21.48 -14.13
CA ALA A 13 -62.59 -20.04 -13.91
C ALA A 13 -61.24 -19.43 -14.29
N ALA A 14 -61.25 -18.55 -15.28
CA ALA A 14 -60.09 -17.79 -15.73
C ALA A 14 -59.41 -17.05 -14.57
N PRO A 15 -58.08 -16.85 -14.58
CA PRO A 15 -57.42 -16.00 -13.59
C PRO A 15 -58.05 -14.60 -13.65
N GLY A 16 -58.64 -14.18 -12.54
CA GLY A 16 -59.37 -12.92 -12.44
C GLY A 16 -58.47 -11.74 -12.78
N VAL A 17 -58.69 -11.13 -13.95
CA VAL A 17 -58.10 -9.86 -14.33
C VAL A 17 -58.52 -8.83 -13.28
N TRP A 18 -57.57 -8.30 -12.51
CA TRP A 18 -57.87 -7.30 -11.49
C TRP A 18 -58.56 -6.10 -12.14
N SER A 19 -59.70 -5.69 -11.57
CA SER A 19 -60.36 -4.49 -12.04
C SER A 19 -59.44 -3.27 -11.82
N PRO A 20 -59.46 -2.27 -12.72
CA PRO A 20 -58.64 -1.07 -12.59
C PRO A 20 -58.78 -0.39 -11.22
N ALA A 21 -59.97 -0.47 -10.61
CA ALA A 21 -60.25 0.05 -9.27
C ALA A 21 -59.48 -0.69 -8.15
N LYS A 22 -59.30 -2.01 -8.24
CA LYS A 22 -58.50 -2.78 -7.27
C LYS A 22 -57.01 -2.52 -7.45
N LEU A 23 -56.55 -2.37 -8.70
CA LEU A 23 -55.17 -2.03 -9.01
C LEU A 23 -54.81 -0.63 -8.49
N LEU A 24 -55.72 0.35 -8.66
CA LEU A 24 -55.60 1.70 -8.10
C LEU A 24 -55.59 1.70 -6.57
N ALA A 25 -56.42 0.88 -5.92
CA ALA A 25 -56.44 0.79 -4.46
C ALA A 25 -55.12 0.22 -3.89
N VAL A 26 -54.54 -0.80 -4.54
CA VAL A 26 -53.24 -1.35 -4.15
C VAL A 26 -52.12 -0.36 -4.40
N LEU A 27 -52.12 0.35 -5.54
CA LEU A 27 -51.14 1.39 -5.84
C LEU A 27 -51.21 2.55 -4.82
N ALA A 28 -52.41 2.99 -4.46
CA ALA A 28 -52.59 4.01 -3.44
C ALA A 28 -52.08 3.55 -2.07
N ALA A 29 -52.35 2.30 -1.68
CA ALA A 29 -51.83 1.73 -0.43
C ALA A 29 -50.29 1.63 -0.43
N CYS A 30 -49.68 1.21 -1.54
CA CYS A 30 -48.22 1.18 -1.69
C CYS A 30 -47.61 2.59 -1.65
N ALA A 31 -48.24 3.58 -2.28
CA ALA A 31 -47.77 4.96 -2.25
C ALA A 31 -47.84 5.56 -0.84
N VAL A 32 -48.92 5.30 -0.09
CA VAL A 32 -49.06 5.72 1.31
C VAL A 32 -48.03 5.04 2.20
N ALA A 33 -47.78 3.74 2.01
CA ALA A 33 -46.75 3.03 2.77
C ALA A 33 -45.33 3.56 2.47
N GLY A 34 -45.03 3.85 1.20
CA GLY A 34 -43.76 4.47 0.80
C GLY A 34 -43.58 5.87 1.39
N LEU A 35 -44.64 6.69 1.40
CA LEU A 35 -44.62 8.01 2.03
C LEU A 35 -44.44 7.93 3.55
N ALA A 36 -45.06 6.95 4.22
CA ALA A 36 -44.88 6.74 5.65
C ALA A 36 -43.45 6.29 6.00
N MET A 37 -42.84 5.43 5.18
CA MET A 37 -41.43 5.04 5.34
C MET A 37 -40.49 6.22 5.12
N LEU A 38 -40.73 7.03 4.10
CA LEU A 38 -39.93 8.24 3.84
C LEU A 38 -40.09 9.26 4.97
N ALA A 39 -41.30 9.47 5.48
CA ALA A 39 -41.54 10.35 6.62
C ALA A 39 -40.83 9.83 7.89
N GLY A 40 -40.84 8.51 8.13
CA GLY A 40 -40.09 7.88 9.21
C GLY A 40 -38.57 8.09 9.07
N LEU A 41 -38.03 7.90 7.87
CA LEU A 41 -36.60 8.10 7.59
C LEU A 41 -36.19 9.57 7.78
N VAL A 42 -36.99 10.50 7.28
CA VAL A 42 -36.75 11.95 7.49
C VAL A 42 -36.83 12.31 8.97
N LEU A 43 -37.79 11.77 9.72
CA LEU A 43 -37.87 11.98 11.17
C LEU A 43 -36.66 11.41 11.93
N THR A 44 -36.11 10.27 11.51
CA THR A 44 -34.88 9.73 12.12
C THR A 44 -33.66 10.59 11.82
N VAL A 45 -33.53 11.13 10.61
CA VAL A 45 -32.42 12.01 10.22
C VAL A 45 -32.54 13.36 10.93
N VAL A 46 -33.76 13.91 11.02
CA VAL A 46 -33.98 15.15 11.76
C VAL A 46 -33.71 14.95 13.24
N ALA A 47 -34.17 13.85 13.85
CA ALA A 47 -33.89 13.54 15.25
C ALA A 47 -32.38 13.43 15.54
N ASP A 48 -31.61 12.78 14.67
CA ASP A 48 -30.15 12.65 14.78
C ASP A 48 -29.42 14.01 14.61
N LEU A 49 -30.01 14.95 13.86
CA LEU A 49 -29.49 16.30 13.66
C LEU A 49 -29.96 17.31 14.71
N THR A 50 -31.06 17.03 15.44
CA THR A 50 -31.63 17.91 16.47
C THR A 50 -31.44 17.41 17.89
N ASP A 51 -30.77 16.27 18.10
CA ASP A 51 -30.44 15.81 19.45
C ASP A 51 -29.36 16.72 20.05
N ASP A 52 -29.84 17.82 20.65
CA ASP A 52 -29.07 18.70 21.50
C ASP A 52 -28.57 17.88 22.70
N GLN A 53 -27.27 17.63 22.65
CA GLN A 53 -26.51 16.81 23.55
C GLN A 53 -26.78 17.15 25.04
N PRO A 54 -27.21 16.19 25.89
CA PRO A 54 -27.20 16.41 27.33
C PRO A 54 -25.76 16.67 27.80
N ALA A 55 -25.61 17.69 28.65
CA ALA A 55 -24.33 18.27 29.07
C ALA A 55 -23.28 17.20 29.41
N ARG A 56 -22.25 17.11 28.58
CA ARG A 56 -21.12 16.19 28.74
C ARG A 56 -20.16 16.75 29.80
N PRO A 57 -19.72 15.97 30.80
CA PRO A 57 -18.66 16.40 31.71
C PRO A 57 -17.40 16.73 30.92
N GLN A 58 -16.81 17.90 31.18
CA GLN A 58 -15.54 18.30 30.57
C GLN A 58 -14.42 17.36 31.03
N GLY A 59 -13.68 16.78 30.08
CA GLY A 59 -12.33 16.30 30.31
C GLY A 59 -12.04 14.86 29.93
N GLN A 60 -11.96 14.54 28.63
CA GLN A 60 -10.91 13.65 28.10
C GLN A 60 -10.78 13.84 26.57
N PRO A 61 -9.57 14.05 26.02
CA PRO A 61 -9.40 14.20 24.58
C PRO A 61 -9.71 12.88 23.84
N ASP A 62 -10.43 12.99 22.73
CA ASP A 62 -10.78 11.93 21.78
C ASP A 62 -9.53 11.41 21.02
N SER A 63 -8.64 10.73 21.72
CA SER A 63 -7.40 10.18 21.15
C SER A 63 -7.69 9.05 20.14
N THR A 64 -8.77 8.29 20.33
CA THR A 64 -9.13 7.15 19.48
C THR A 64 -9.61 7.56 18.09
N ARG A 65 -10.45 8.61 17.99
CA ARG A 65 -10.97 9.12 16.70
C ARG A 65 -9.85 9.80 15.88
N THR A 66 -8.95 10.51 16.57
CA THR A 66 -7.79 11.15 15.95
C THR A 66 -6.79 10.12 15.41
N SER A 67 -6.54 9.04 16.17
CA SER A 67 -5.68 7.94 15.74
C SER A 67 -6.24 7.21 14.51
N SER A 68 -7.53 6.86 14.52
CA SER A 68 -8.19 6.21 13.37
C SER A 68 -8.12 7.08 12.11
N ALA A 69 -8.41 8.38 12.22
CA ALA A 69 -8.31 9.30 11.08
C ALA A 69 -6.88 9.49 10.57
N ALA A 70 -5.87 9.40 11.44
CA ALA A 70 -4.46 9.43 11.03
C ALA A 70 -4.07 8.17 10.26
N VAL A 71 -4.46 6.98 10.74
CA VAL A 71 -4.23 5.69 10.05
C VAL A 71 -4.88 5.71 8.67
N THR A 72 -6.13 6.17 8.57
CA THR A 72 -6.81 6.31 7.26
C THR A 72 -6.06 7.24 6.30
N ARG A 73 -5.46 8.33 6.79
CA ARG A 73 -4.63 9.22 5.95
C ARG A 73 -3.32 8.58 5.53
N GLN A 74 -2.67 7.82 6.42
CA GLN A 74 -1.46 7.06 6.09
C GLN A 74 -1.74 6.01 5.01
N ASP A 75 -2.87 5.32 5.11
CA ASP A 75 -3.33 4.34 4.13
C ASP A 75 -3.65 4.98 2.79
N ALA A 76 -4.36 6.11 2.78
CA ALA A 76 -4.63 6.86 1.56
C ALA A 76 -3.34 7.33 0.88
N LEU A 77 -2.35 7.83 1.65
CA LEU A 77 -1.05 8.24 1.12
C LEU A 77 -0.27 7.05 0.54
N ALA A 78 -0.23 5.92 1.25
CA ALA A 78 0.46 4.71 0.78
C ALA A 78 -0.19 4.16 -0.50
N ALA A 79 -1.53 4.11 -0.55
CA ALA A 79 -2.28 3.56 -1.67
C ALA A 79 -2.37 4.49 -2.89
N ALA A 80 -2.02 5.79 -2.77
CA ALA A 80 -2.11 6.71 -3.90
C ALA A 80 -1.27 6.22 -5.09
N PRO A 81 -1.80 6.19 -6.32
CA PRO A 81 -1.09 5.61 -7.45
C PRO A 81 0.17 6.42 -7.82
N MET A 82 1.18 5.72 -8.35
CA MET A 82 2.38 6.29 -8.95
C MET A 82 2.31 6.18 -10.48
N PRO A 83 3.09 6.97 -11.24
CA PRO A 83 3.22 6.77 -12.68
C PRO A 83 3.66 5.34 -13.01
N THR A 84 3.14 4.80 -14.11
CA THR A 84 3.58 3.50 -14.65
C THR A 84 4.78 3.69 -15.57
N ALA A 85 5.61 2.66 -15.68
CA ALA A 85 6.70 2.58 -16.66
C ALA A 85 6.62 1.27 -17.44
N ASP A 86 7.22 1.24 -18.63
CA ASP A 86 7.41 0.01 -19.38
C ASP A 86 8.51 -0.83 -18.69
N PRO A 87 8.41 -2.18 -18.64
CA PRO A 87 9.49 -3.01 -18.12
C PRO A 87 10.87 -2.72 -18.72
N ASP A 88 10.94 -2.33 -20.00
CA ASP A 88 12.21 -1.99 -20.66
C ASP A 88 12.80 -0.67 -20.15
N ASP A 89 12.01 0.22 -19.53
CA ASP A 89 12.51 1.45 -18.91
C ASP A 89 13.44 1.16 -17.73
N ALA A 90 13.37 -0.03 -17.13
CA ALA A 90 14.26 -0.47 -16.06
C ALA A 90 15.67 -0.83 -16.57
N LEU A 91 15.86 -1.03 -17.88
CA LEU A 91 17.15 -1.41 -18.46
C LEU A 91 18.06 -0.18 -18.68
N PRO A 92 19.40 -0.36 -18.70
CA PRO A 92 20.34 0.72 -18.98
C PRO A 92 19.97 1.57 -20.20
N GLY A 93 19.76 2.87 -19.95
CA GLY A 93 19.33 3.84 -20.95
C GLY A 93 20.29 5.04 -21.09
N PRO A 94 20.06 5.91 -22.09
CA PRO A 94 20.85 7.12 -22.29
C PRO A 94 20.69 8.09 -21.11
N VAL A 95 21.82 8.63 -20.64
CA VAL A 95 21.85 9.64 -19.58
C VAL A 95 21.25 10.95 -20.08
N SER A 96 20.38 11.55 -19.27
CA SER A 96 19.77 12.85 -19.52
C SER A 96 20.80 13.98 -19.43
N ASN A 97 20.61 15.01 -20.25
CA ASN A 97 21.32 16.29 -20.10
C ASN A 97 20.54 17.29 -19.22
N GLN A 98 19.37 16.91 -18.69
CA GLN A 98 18.60 17.72 -17.77
C GLN A 98 19.20 17.62 -16.36
N ALA A 99 19.24 18.74 -15.64
CA ALA A 99 19.57 18.71 -14.22
C ALA A 99 18.38 18.14 -13.45
N ALA A 100 18.53 16.91 -12.95
CA ALA A 100 17.56 16.33 -12.03
C ALA A 100 17.49 17.16 -10.75
N GLY A 101 16.31 17.20 -10.12
CA GLY A 101 16.22 17.71 -8.75
C GLY A 101 17.10 16.87 -7.82
N VAL A 102 17.65 17.47 -6.77
CA VAL A 102 18.51 16.76 -5.81
C VAL A 102 17.80 16.62 -4.48
N LEU A 103 17.86 15.45 -3.87
CA LEU A 103 17.43 15.19 -2.51
C LEU A 103 18.65 14.92 -1.62
N GLU A 104 18.81 15.74 -0.58
CA GLU A 104 19.88 15.55 0.39
C GLU A 104 19.54 14.39 1.31
N VAL A 105 20.46 13.43 1.43
CA VAL A 105 20.28 12.22 2.23
C VAL A 105 21.29 12.25 3.38
N PRO A 106 20.82 12.28 4.64
CA PRO A 106 21.72 12.28 5.79
C PRO A 106 22.56 11.00 5.84
N ARG A 107 23.77 11.11 6.37
CA ARG A 107 24.61 9.93 6.66
C ARG A 107 24.12 9.18 7.89
N ALA A 108 24.35 7.86 7.89
CA ALA A 108 24.11 7.02 9.05
C ALA A 108 25.02 7.44 10.21
N MET A 109 24.49 7.42 11.43
CA MET A 109 25.23 7.73 12.66
C MET A 109 25.63 6.47 13.44
N SER A 110 25.03 5.32 13.13
CA SER A 110 25.26 4.06 13.82
C SER A 110 24.97 2.86 12.91
N VAL A 111 25.26 1.66 13.43
CA VAL A 111 24.84 0.39 12.82
C VAL A 111 23.84 -0.25 13.76
N GLY A 112 22.68 -0.62 13.22
CA GLY A 112 21.58 -1.23 13.95
C GLY A 112 21.55 -2.75 13.81
N ARG A 113 20.38 -3.33 14.08
CA ARG A 113 20.16 -4.78 13.97
C ARG A 113 20.32 -5.25 12.54
N ALA A 114 20.69 -6.53 12.38
CA ALA A 114 21.00 -7.13 11.07
C ALA A 114 22.03 -6.34 10.26
N ASP A 115 22.94 -5.62 10.95
CA ASP A 115 24.01 -4.81 10.38
C ASP A 115 23.54 -3.67 9.45
N VAL A 116 22.29 -3.24 9.61
CA VAL A 116 21.70 -2.15 8.81
C VAL A 116 22.19 -0.79 9.34
N PRO A 117 22.81 0.07 8.50
CA PRO A 117 23.12 1.45 8.86
C PRO A 117 21.88 2.21 9.34
N THR A 118 22.00 2.98 10.43
CA THR A 118 20.86 3.67 11.07
C THR A 118 21.28 4.92 11.82
N GLY A 119 20.40 5.43 12.68
CA GLY A 119 20.56 6.70 13.39
C GLY A 119 20.25 7.89 12.51
N PHE A 120 19.40 7.74 11.49
CA PHE A 120 18.99 8.86 10.66
C PHE A 120 18.02 9.78 11.42
N PRO A 121 18.04 11.11 11.16
CA PRO A 121 17.18 12.05 11.84
C PRO A 121 15.70 11.81 11.54
N GLN A 122 14.82 12.24 12.44
CA GLN A 122 13.37 12.19 12.28
C GLN A 122 12.89 13.22 11.26
N THR A 123 13.18 12.94 10.00
CA THR A 123 12.85 13.74 8.83
C THR A 123 12.45 12.80 7.68
N PRO A 124 11.70 13.29 6.69
CA PRO A 124 11.38 12.50 5.49
C PRO A 124 12.62 11.99 4.75
N GLU A 125 13.68 12.81 4.70
CA GLU A 125 14.97 12.45 4.12
C GLU A 125 15.68 11.37 4.94
N GLY A 126 15.58 11.42 6.27
CA GLY A 126 16.08 10.36 7.14
C GLY A 126 15.31 9.05 6.99
N ALA A 127 14.00 9.12 6.74
CA ALA A 127 13.18 7.95 6.43
C ALA A 127 13.62 7.29 5.12
N LEU A 128 13.86 8.10 4.07
CA LEU A 128 14.39 7.62 2.80
C LEU A 128 15.80 7.02 2.96
N ALA A 129 16.67 7.68 3.73
CA ALA A 129 18.00 7.17 4.01
C ALA A 129 17.95 5.80 4.70
N GLN A 130 17.01 5.63 5.64
CA GLN A 130 16.80 4.34 6.31
C GLN A 130 16.29 3.27 5.34
N LEU A 131 15.36 3.59 4.45
CA LEU A 131 14.88 2.66 3.42
C LEU A 131 16.03 2.22 2.52
N ALA A 132 16.81 3.16 1.99
CA ALA A 132 17.96 2.86 1.15
C ALA A 132 18.98 1.95 1.86
N ALA A 133 19.21 2.16 3.16
CA ALA A 133 20.07 1.29 3.96
C ALA A 133 19.50 -0.12 4.12
N LEU A 134 18.18 -0.25 4.32
CA LEU A 134 17.50 -1.55 4.40
C LEU A 134 17.63 -2.34 3.10
N ASP A 135 17.34 -1.70 1.96
CA ASP A 135 17.40 -2.33 0.65
C ASP A 135 18.82 -2.82 0.32
N VAL A 136 19.81 -1.96 0.55
CA VAL A 136 21.22 -2.32 0.33
C VAL A 136 21.62 -3.51 1.19
N THR A 137 21.38 -3.44 2.51
CA THR A 137 21.78 -4.51 3.43
C THR A 137 21.04 -5.81 3.13
N ALA A 138 19.73 -5.76 2.86
CA ALA A 138 18.93 -6.94 2.60
C ALA A 138 19.34 -7.63 1.30
N MET A 139 19.44 -6.86 0.21
CA MET A 139 19.65 -7.41 -1.12
C MET A 139 21.09 -7.86 -1.37
N GLN A 140 22.09 -7.15 -0.83
CA GLN A 140 23.49 -7.54 -0.97
C GLN A 140 23.82 -8.88 -0.30
N THR A 141 22.95 -9.40 0.56
CA THR A 141 23.12 -10.74 1.12
C THR A 141 23.02 -11.86 0.08
N GLY A 142 22.34 -11.61 -1.06
CA GLY A 142 22.14 -12.60 -2.12
C GLY A 142 21.52 -13.93 -1.63
N SER A 143 20.72 -13.89 -0.56
CA SER A 143 20.13 -15.08 0.04
C SER A 143 18.77 -14.78 0.66
N MET A 144 17.91 -15.80 0.70
CA MET A 144 16.58 -15.72 1.33
C MET A 144 16.67 -15.47 2.84
N ASP A 145 17.66 -16.05 3.51
CA ASP A 145 17.83 -15.87 4.95
C ASP A 145 18.26 -14.44 5.30
N GLY A 146 19.07 -13.81 4.45
CA GLY A 146 19.52 -12.43 4.64
C GLY A 146 18.37 -11.43 4.52
N VAL A 147 17.61 -11.49 3.42
CA VAL A 147 16.46 -10.59 3.19
C VAL A 147 15.38 -10.75 4.26
N ARG A 148 15.08 -11.98 4.69
CA ARG A 148 14.10 -12.28 5.75
C ARG A 148 14.52 -11.77 7.12
N ARG A 149 15.81 -11.86 7.44
CA ARG A 149 16.36 -11.35 8.71
C ARG A 149 16.23 -9.85 8.81
N VAL A 150 16.50 -9.11 7.73
CA VAL A 150 16.37 -7.65 7.72
C VAL A 150 14.93 -7.25 8.01
N ILE A 151 13.95 -7.76 7.26
CA ILE A 151 12.55 -7.37 7.48
C ILE A 151 12.03 -7.76 8.87
N ALA A 152 12.43 -8.91 9.40
CA ALA A 152 12.03 -9.33 10.75
C ALA A 152 12.48 -8.34 11.86
N GLU A 153 13.62 -7.67 11.67
CA GLU A 153 14.19 -6.74 12.67
C GLU A 153 13.78 -5.27 12.45
N TRP A 154 13.27 -4.95 11.26
CA TRP A 154 13.05 -3.59 10.79
C TRP A 154 11.63 -3.29 10.34
N ALA A 155 10.70 -4.22 10.48
CA ALA A 155 9.27 -3.96 10.36
C ALA A 155 8.63 -3.69 11.74
N ALA A 156 7.73 -2.72 11.79
CA ALA A 156 6.83 -2.51 12.92
C ALA A 156 5.75 -3.61 12.96
N PRO A 157 5.16 -3.90 14.14
CA PRO A 157 4.03 -4.81 14.24
C PRO A 157 2.89 -4.43 13.29
N GLY A 158 2.40 -5.40 12.52
CA GLY A 158 1.36 -5.19 11.50
C GLY A 158 1.89 -4.68 10.15
N GLY A 159 3.20 -4.52 9.99
CA GLY A 159 3.85 -4.26 8.70
C GLY A 159 4.18 -5.55 7.94
N PRO A 160 4.92 -5.45 6.82
CA PRO A 160 5.41 -6.60 6.07
C PRO A 160 6.30 -7.51 6.93
N ASN A 161 6.29 -8.81 6.61
CA ASN A 161 7.01 -9.84 7.35
C ASN A 161 7.86 -10.71 6.40
N PRO A 162 8.64 -11.68 6.90
CA PRO A 162 9.48 -12.57 6.09
C PRO A 162 8.76 -13.35 4.99
N GLU A 163 7.43 -13.41 5.01
CA GLU A 163 6.59 -14.09 4.03
C GLU A 163 5.86 -13.13 3.08
N SER A 164 5.73 -11.84 3.43
CA SER A 164 4.88 -10.89 2.72
C SER A 164 5.60 -9.69 2.14
N TRP A 165 6.85 -9.42 2.53
CA TRP A 165 7.58 -8.26 2.03
C TRP A 165 8.01 -8.47 0.59
N SER A 166 7.69 -7.51 -0.29
CA SER A 166 8.04 -7.53 -1.70
C SER A 166 9.53 -7.75 -1.96
N GLY A 167 10.42 -7.26 -1.08
CA GLY A 167 11.86 -7.52 -1.20
C GLY A 167 12.23 -9.00 -1.08
N VAL A 168 11.49 -9.78 -0.28
CA VAL A 168 11.65 -11.24 -0.19
C VAL A 168 11.25 -11.92 -1.49
N ASP A 169 10.13 -11.51 -2.08
CA ASP A 169 9.65 -12.04 -3.36
C ASP A 169 10.62 -11.71 -4.51
N GLY A 170 11.16 -10.48 -4.52
CA GLY A 170 12.20 -10.05 -5.45
C GLY A 170 13.47 -10.90 -5.36
N MET A 171 13.94 -11.20 -4.16
CA MET A 171 15.10 -12.08 -3.96
C MET A 171 14.82 -13.52 -4.42
N ALA A 172 13.63 -14.05 -4.12
CA ALA A 172 13.24 -15.39 -4.57
C ALA A 172 13.21 -15.48 -6.11
N SER A 173 12.66 -14.44 -6.76
CA SER A 173 12.61 -14.32 -8.22
C SER A 173 14.00 -14.25 -8.83
N LEU A 174 14.90 -13.43 -8.25
CA LEU A 174 16.28 -13.31 -8.69
C LEU A 174 17.03 -14.65 -8.61
N LEU A 175 16.99 -15.31 -7.45
CA LEU A 175 17.68 -16.58 -7.24
C LEU A 175 17.14 -17.67 -8.16
N SER A 176 15.82 -17.71 -8.34
CA SER A 176 15.16 -18.65 -9.27
C SER A 176 15.60 -18.42 -10.72
N ALA A 177 15.63 -17.17 -11.17
CA ALA A 177 16.09 -16.80 -12.51
C ALA A 177 17.57 -17.14 -12.74
N ALA A 178 18.39 -17.06 -11.69
CA ALA A 178 19.79 -17.47 -11.71
C ALA A 178 20.01 -18.99 -11.55
N GLY A 179 18.95 -19.79 -11.37
CA GLY A 179 19.07 -21.23 -11.12
C GLY A 179 19.71 -21.57 -9.76
N LEU A 180 19.64 -20.67 -8.79
CA LEU A 180 20.25 -20.79 -7.47
C LEU A 180 19.23 -21.23 -6.42
N SER A 181 19.73 -21.92 -5.38
CA SER A 181 18.93 -22.21 -4.19
C SER A 181 18.72 -20.94 -3.34
N GLY A 182 17.78 -21.00 -2.39
CA GLY A 182 17.54 -19.89 -1.45
C GLY A 182 18.75 -19.50 -0.58
N ALA A 183 19.76 -20.37 -0.47
CA ALA A 183 21.01 -20.06 0.21
C ALA A 183 21.93 -19.12 -0.60
N GLY A 184 21.62 -18.87 -1.88
CA GLY A 184 22.48 -18.13 -2.79
C GLY A 184 23.62 -18.99 -3.34
N SER A 185 24.73 -18.33 -3.68
CA SER A 185 25.94 -18.96 -4.20
C SER A 185 27.16 -18.08 -3.89
N PRO A 186 28.35 -18.64 -3.62
CA PRO A 186 29.59 -17.87 -3.51
C PRO A 186 30.03 -17.17 -4.80
N GLN A 187 29.51 -17.60 -5.96
CA GLN A 187 29.75 -16.98 -7.26
C GLN A 187 28.77 -15.83 -7.54
N LEU A 188 27.67 -15.75 -6.79
CA LEU A 188 26.72 -14.65 -6.89
C LEU A 188 27.29 -13.41 -6.20
N ALA A 189 27.50 -12.36 -6.98
CA ALA A 189 27.82 -11.03 -6.47
C ALA A 189 26.69 -10.06 -6.81
N ILE A 190 26.17 -9.37 -5.78
CA ILE A 190 25.14 -8.35 -5.92
C ILE A 190 25.71 -7.02 -5.42
N ALA A 191 25.67 -6.00 -6.27
CA ALA A 191 25.94 -4.62 -5.89
C ALA A 191 24.65 -3.80 -6.05
N VAL A 192 24.25 -3.15 -4.96
CA VAL A 192 23.05 -2.31 -4.90
C VAL A 192 23.48 -0.89 -4.65
N ARG A 193 23.05 0.04 -5.50
CA ARG A 193 23.38 1.46 -5.39
C ARG A 193 22.10 2.28 -5.43
N PRO A 194 21.68 2.89 -4.31
CA PRO A 194 20.69 3.95 -4.32
C PRO A 194 21.22 5.14 -5.13
N VAL A 195 20.54 5.48 -6.22
CA VAL A 195 20.95 6.60 -7.10
C VAL A 195 19.95 7.73 -7.05
N MET A 196 18.66 7.42 -7.02
CA MET A 196 17.59 8.40 -6.93
C MET A 196 16.57 8.05 -5.87
N GLY A 197 15.78 9.03 -5.45
CA GLY A 197 14.70 8.84 -4.50
C GLY A 197 13.54 9.80 -4.71
N LEU A 198 12.44 9.48 -4.05
CA LEU A 198 11.19 10.23 -4.10
C LEU A 198 10.55 10.18 -2.71
N ILE A 199 10.03 11.31 -2.25
CA ILE A 199 9.23 11.40 -1.03
C ILE A 199 7.80 11.67 -1.48
N LYS A 200 6.96 10.64 -1.42
CA LYS A 200 5.58 10.70 -1.91
C LYS A 200 4.72 11.59 -1.02
N GLY A 201 5.04 11.61 0.27
CA GLY A 201 4.45 12.54 1.24
C GLY A 201 4.66 12.09 2.67
N THR A 202 4.10 12.86 3.60
CA THR A 202 4.12 12.57 5.04
C THR A 202 2.76 12.74 5.69
N VAL A 203 2.58 12.08 6.84
CA VAL A 203 1.45 12.30 7.75
C VAL A 203 2.01 12.57 9.14
N GLY A 204 2.29 13.85 9.41
CA GLY A 204 3.04 14.26 10.60
C GLY A 204 4.54 13.97 10.46
N ALA A 205 5.29 14.15 11.55
CA ALA A 205 6.74 13.91 11.58
C ALA A 205 7.11 12.42 11.73
N GLU A 206 6.16 11.59 12.16
CA GLU A 206 6.38 10.18 12.51
C GLU A 206 6.15 9.22 11.34
N PHE A 207 5.67 9.71 10.19
CA PHE A 207 5.29 8.86 9.07
C PHE A 207 5.58 9.51 7.72
N ALA A 208 6.28 8.77 6.86
CA ALA A 208 6.54 9.14 5.48
C ALA A 208 6.30 7.94 4.56
N VAL A 209 5.83 8.19 3.34
CA VAL A 209 5.95 7.22 2.25
C VAL A 209 7.08 7.70 1.36
N VAL A 210 8.12 6.89 1.29
CA VAL A 210 9.35 7.20 0.57
C VAL A 210 9.66 6.06 -0.38
N CYS A 211 10.30 6.40 -1.49
CA CYS A 211 10.68 5.45 -2.53
C CYS A 211 12.14 5.66 -2.92
N VAL A 212 12.88 4.58 -3.08
CA VAL A 212 14.26 4.56 -3.55
C VAL A 212 14.29 3.92 -4.92
N ASN A 213 15.08 4.48 -5.85
CA ASN A 213 15.38 3.87 -7.13
C ASN A 213 16.86 3.48 -7.18
N LEU A 214 17.09 2.19 -7.33
CA LEU A 214 18.38 1.51 -7.16
C LEU A 214 18.92 1.11 -8.53
N GLU A 215 20.21 1.33 -8.76
CA GLU A 215 20.94 0.51 -9.72
C GLU A 215 21.27 -0.83 -9.07
N PHE A 216 20.75 -1.91 -9.66
CA PHE A 216 20.96 -3.27 -9.23
C PHE A 216 21.89 -3.97 -10.21
N THR A 217 23.08 -4.35 -9.75
CA THR A 217 24.08 -5.06 -10.56
C THR A 217 24.25 -6.47 -10.01
N VAL A 218 24.01 -7.47 -10.84
CA VAL A 218 24.13 -8.89 -10.48
C VAL A 218 25.17 -9.53 -11.36
N THR A 219 26.08 -10.27 -10.75
CA THR A 219 27.06 -11.09 -11.47
C THR A 219 27.00 -12.52 -10.96
N VAL A 220 26.89 -13.48 -11.89
CA VAL A 220 27.11 -14.90 -11.62
C VAL A 220 28.17 -15.39 -12.60
N GLU A 221 27.76 -15.80 -13.80
CA GLU A 221 28.66 -16.03 -14.94
C GLU A 221 28.78 -14.79 -15.82
N GLN A 222 27.69 -14.03 -15.92
CA GLN A 222 27.60 -12.76 -16.65
C GLN A 222 27.10 -11.67 -15.71
N THR A 223 27.42 -10.42 -16.05
CA THR A 223 26.93 -9.25 -15.33
C THR A 223 25.69 -8.69 -16.01
N SER A 224 24.62 -8.53 -15.23
CA SER A 224 23.39 -7.85 -15.62
C SER A 224 23.18 -6.62 -14.75
N ARG A 225 22.55 -5.59 -15.34
CA ARG A 225 22.19 -4.35 -14.64
C ARG A 225 20.74 -4.02 -14.91
N ILE A 226 20.01 -3.64 -13.87
CA ILE A 226 18.60 -3.24 -13.96
C ILE A 226 18.30 -2.20 -12.87
N ALA A 227 17.30 -1.37 -13.10
CA ALA A 227 16.73 -0.51 -12.08
C ALA A 227 15.70 -1.26 -11.24
N ILE A 228 15.73 -1.06 -9.93
CA ILE A 228 14.69 -1.56 -9.02
C ILE A 228 14.24 -0.40 -8.14
N ALA A 229 12.95 -0.10 -8.17
CA ALA A 229 12.34 0.84 -7.24
C ALA A 229 11.65 0.10 -6.10
N ASP A 230 11.83 0.59 -4.87
CA ASP A 230 11.06 0.17 -3.71
C ASP A 230 10.40 1.38 -3.07
N CYS A 231 9.14 1.25 -2.66
CA CYS A 231 8.43 2.24 -1.85
C CYS A 231 8.01 1.59 -0.55
N GLN A 232 8.30 2.23 0.58
CA GLN A 232 7.86 1.75 1.87
C GLN A 232 7.14 2.82 2.68
N ARG A 233 6.24 2.34 3.53
CA ARG A 233 5.71 3.12 4.65
C ARG A 233 6.82 3.18 5.68
N MET A 234 7.38 4.34 5.95
CA MET A 234 8.37 4.51 7.00
C MET A 234 7.72 5.16 8.20
N ALA A 235 7.83 4.49 9.34
CA ALA A 235 7.31 4.97 10.62
C ALA A 235 8.46 5.21 11.59
N TRP A 236 8.41 6.32 12.31
CA TRP A 236 9.32 6.59 13.41
C TRP A 236 8.81 5.87 14.66
N VAL A 237 9.63 4.98 15.21
CA VAL A 237 9.28 4.17 16.38
C VAL A 237 10.43 4.24 17.37
N GLY A 238 10.16 4.83 18.53
CA GLY A 238 11.19 5.11 19.53
C GLY A 238 12.15 6.17 19.03
N ASP A 239 13.32 5.73 18.57
CA ASP A 239 14.45 6.56 18.16
C ASP A 239 14.92 6.28 16.72
N ARG A 240 14.14 5.52 15.94
CA ARG A 240 14.53 5.10 14.59
C ARG A 240 13.36 5.00 13.61
N TRP A 241 13.68 5.10 12.33
CA TRP A 241 12.79 4.74 11.23
C TRP A 241 12.73 3.21 11.05
N VAL A 242 11.53 2.67 10.84
CA VAL A 242 11.25 1.26 10.52
C VAL A 242 10.18 1.20 9.42
N ILE A 243 10.06 0.05 8.73
CA ILE A 243 8.93 -0.19 7.83
C ILE A 243 7.66 -0.28 8.67
N GLY A 244 6.72 0.64 8.46
CA GLY A 244 5.51 0.82 9.24
C GLY A 244 4.44 -0.23 8.98
N ALA A 245 3.42 -0.21 9.83
CA ALA A 245 2.27 -1.10 9.73
C ALA A 245 1.40 -0.82 8.49
N GLY A 246 0.74 -1.86 7.99
CA GLY A 246 -0.17 -1.83 6.85
C GLY A 246 0.40 -2.44 5.58
N PRO A 247 -0.39 -2.50 4.49
CA PRO A 247 0.07 -2.95 3.18
C PRO A 247 1.20 -2.07 2.65
N GLU A 248 2.08 -2.65 1.83
CA GLU A 248 3.09 -1.89 1.13
C GLU A 248 2.44 -0.81 0.22
N PRO A 249 3.11 0.36 0.04
CA PRO A 249 2.63 1.40 -0.86
C PRO A 249 2.40 0.92 -2.30
N ALA A 250 1.60 1.67 -3.05
CA ALA A 250 1.55 1.52 -4.50
C ALA A 250 2.98 1.61 -5.08
N PRO A 251 3.40 0.65 -5.93
CA PRO A 251 4.79 0.53 -6.37
C PRO A 251 5.21 1.76 -7.19
N ALA A 252 6.43 2.23 -6.98
CA ALA A 252 7.04 3.20 -7.88
C ALA A 252 7.51 2.53 -9.18
N PRO A 253 7.60 3.30 -10.28
CA PRO A 253 8.13 2.77 -11.52
C PRO A 253 9.65 2.55 -11.42
N SER A 254 10.08 1.31 -11.63
CA SER A 254 11.49 0.97 -11.84
C SER A 254 11.94 1.52 -13.20
N ILE A 255 12.70 2.61 -13.19
CA ILE A 255 13.21 3.28 -14.40
C ILE A 255 14.70 3.52 -14.21
N TRP A 256 15.50 3.28 -15.26
CA TRP A 256 16.95 3.44 -15.20
C TRP A 256 17.37 4.83 -14.71
N PRO A 257 18.21 4.89 -13.66
CA PRO A 257 18.58 6.16 -13.07
C PRO A 257 19.27 7.15 -14.02
N GLY A 258 18.96 8.43 -13.87
CA GLY A 258 19.52 9.51 -14.67
C GLY A 258 18.99 9.64 -16.10
N THR A 259 17.95 8.89 -16.48
CA THR A 259 17.26 9.05 -17.77
C THR A 259 16.21 10.16 -17.75
N ASP A 260 15.83 10.69 -18.92
CA ASP A 260 14.71 11.64 -19.03
C ASP A 260 13.40 11.04 -18.49
N ALA A 261 13.18 9.74 -18.72
CA ALA A 261 12.01 9.03 -18.21
C ALA A 261 11.98 9.02 -16.68
N ALA A 262 13.13 8.80 -16.03
CA ALA A 262 13.18 8.80 -14.58
C ALA A 262 12.94 10.20 -13.98
N ILE A 263 13.56 11.23 -14.56
CA ILE A 263 13.34 12.62 -14.15
C ILE A 263 11.86 13.00 -14.37
N GLY A 264 11.27 12.63 -15.52
CA GLY A 264 9.87 12.85 -15.83
C GLY A 264 8.90 12.14 -14.88
N ALA A 265 9.28 10.98 -14.33
CA ALA A 265 8.53 10.27 -13.30
C ALA A 265 8.67 10.90 -11.89
N GLY A 266 9.47 11.96 -11.75
CA GLY A 266 9.65 12.71 -10.51
C GLY A 266 10.80 12.23 -9.63
N TRP A 267 11.63 11.29 -10.10
CA TRP A 267 12.82 10.86 -9.38
C TRP A 267 13.84 12.00 -9.24
N ARG A 268 14.48 12.06 -8.07
CA ARG A 268 15.50 13.06 -7.73
C ARG A 268 16.82 12.37 -7.39
N GLU A 269 17.94 12.94 -7.81
CA GLU A 269 19.28 12.45 -7.47
C GLU A 269 19.52 12.48 -5.96
N LEU A 270 20.15 11.43 -5.43
CA LEU A 270 20.55 11.39 -4.03
C LEU A 270 21.93 12.01 -3.85
N ARG A 271 22.05 12.92 -2.90
CA ARG A 271 23.33 13.52 -2.49
C ARG A 271 23.50 13.38 -0.98
N HIS A 272 24.63 12.82 -0.55
CA HIS A 272 24.90 12.67 0.88
C HIS A 272 25.40 13.95 1.52
N VAL A 273 24.79 14.32 2.66
CA VAL A 273 25.18 15.45 3.51
C VAL A 273 25.58 15.01 4.91
#